data_AF-A0A0D0D968-F1
#
_entry.id   AF-A0A0D0D968-F1
#
_cell.length_a   1.000
_cell.length_b   1.000
_cell.length_c   1.000
_cell.angle_alpha   90.00
_cell.angle_beta   90.00
_cell.angle_gamma   90.00
#
_symmetry.space_group_name_H-M   'P 1'
#
loop_
_entity.id
_entity.type
_entity.pdbx_description
1 polymer ?
#
loop_
_entity_poly.entity_id
_entity_poly.type
_entity_poly.pdbx_seq_one_letter_code
_entity_poly.pdbx_strand_id
1 'polypeptide(L)'
;AVKALSSTSASFLTEKTLLNSSHHLPTYIPSPLTPTQKRKHVLLDKEPENKKEHAYQLALHKSYSREAQCKSVLFGMQSTVVLQSVYCDRLSEQLAAQEESQKKKKKGQLNGDRLPRLLTSNKFYNRVVEHQKNLEAEKTVQENCQRQRQEQSEMMATWKEAEEV
;
A
#
# COMPACT_ATOMS: atom_id res chain seq x y z
N ALA A 1 6.91 -18.50 -18.52
CA ALA A 1 6.54 -17.09 -18.30
C ALA A 1 6.06 -16.86 -16.86
N VAL A 2 4.96 -17.49 -16.42
CA VAL A 2 4.34 -17.20 -15.09
C VAL A 2 5.26 -17.49 -13.89
N LYS A 3 6.02 -18.60 -13.89
CA LYS A 3 7.01 -18.92 -12.82
C LYS A 3 8.18 -17.93 -12.72
N ALA A 4 8.45 -17.12 -13.73
CA ALA A 4 9.52 -16.12 -13.66
C ALA A 4 9.03 -14.83 -12.95
N LEU A 5 7.72 -14.56 -12.99
CA LEU A 5 7.12 -13.37 -12.36
C LEU A 5 7.09 -13.47 -10.83
N SER A 6 7.05 -14.68 -10.26
CA SER A 6 7.11 -14.89 -8.81
C SER A 6 8.43 -14.45 -8.18
N SER A 7 9.50 -14.27 -8.97
CA SER A 7 10.80 -13.80 -8.51
C SER A 7 11.06 -12.31 -8.77
N THR A 8 10.07 -11.58 -9.29
CA THR A 8 10.18 -10.13 -9.52
C THR A 8 9.28 -9.36 -8.55
N SER A 9 9.35 -8.03 -8.57
CA SER A 9 8.44 -7.16 -7.82
C SER A 9 6.96 -7.34 -8.22
N ALA A 10 6.67 -8.06 -9.29
CA ALA A 10 5.33 -8.40 -9.75
C ALA A 10 4.83 -9.76 -9.23
N SER A 11 5.49 -10.36 -8.24
CA SER A 11 5.10 -11.67 -7.67
C SER A 11 3.66 -11.69 -7.18
N PHE A 12 3.18 -10.56 -6.66
CA PHE A 12 1.82 -10.36 -6.16
C PHE A 12 0.73 -10.59 -7.23
N LEU A 13 1.05 -10.54 -8.53
CA LEU A 13 0.09 -10.87 -9.60
C LEU A 13 -0.12 -12.38 -9.75
N THR A 14 0.80 -13.19 -9.23
CA THR A 14 0.75 -14.65 -9.28
C THR A 14 0.44 -15.30 -7.94
N GLU A 15 0.65 -14.56 -6.85
CA GLU A 15 0.31 -14.99 -5.51
C GLU A 15 -1.21 -14.98 -5.29
N LYS A 16 -1.72 -16.01 -4.60
CA LYS A 16 -3.14 -16.13 -4.25
C LYS A 16 -3.52 -15.36 -2.98
N THR A 17 -2.55 -14.67 -2.37
CA THR A 17 -2.75 -13.92 -1.14
C THR A 17 -3.42 -12.58 -1.43
N LEU A 18 -4.25 -12.12 -0.49
CA LEU A 18 -4.90 -10.81 -0.59
C LEU A 18 -3.84 -9.71 -0.56
N LEU A 19 -4.04 -8.69 -1.40
CA LEU A 19 -3.18 -7.51 -1.44
C LEU A 19 -3.18 -6.81 -0.08
N ASN A 20 -2.00 -6.69 0.53
CA ASN A 20 -1.72 -5.87 1.70
C ASN A 20 -0.92 -4.60 1.33
N SER A 21 -0.71 -3.71 2.30
CA SER A 21 0.01 -2.44 2.12
C SER A 21 1.48 -2.58 1.71
N SER A 22 2.09 -3.76 1.85
CA SER A 22 3.50 -3.97 1.51
C SER A 22 3.75 -4.25 0.02
N HIS A 23 2.71 -4.53 -0.76
CA HIS A 23 2.82 -4.71 -2.20
C HIS A 23 2.88 -3.34 -2.90
N HIS A 24 4.07 -2.97 -3.36
CA HIS A 24 4.30 -1.74 -4.10
C HIS A 24 4.52 -2.05 -5.59
N LEU A 25 3.89 -1.25 -6.45
CA LEU A 25 4.16 -1.28 -7.88
C LEU A 25 5.50 -0.62 -8.16
N PRO A 26 6.24 -1.07 -9.19
CA PRO A 26 7.42 -0.35 -9.67
C PRO A 26 7.03 1.08 -10.04
N THR A 27 7.76 2.06 -9.51
CA THR A 27 7.55 3.47 -9.86
C THR A 27 7.81 3.68 -11.35
N TYR A 28 6.78 4.08 -12.08
CA TYR A 28 6.93 4.45 -13.47
C TYR A 28 7.56 5.84 -13.58
N ILE A 29 8.69 5.94 -14.29
CA ILE A 29 9.33 7.20 -14.60
C ILE A 29 8.99 7.53 -16.06
N PRO A 30 8.10 8.51 -16.32
CA PRO A 30 7.74 8.87 -17.68
C PRO A 30 8.97 9.43 -18.42
N SER A 31 9.20 8.92 -19.62
CA SER A 31 10.24 9.47 -20.50
C SER A 31 9.87 10.90 -20.91
N PRO A 32 10.81 11.86 -20.85
CA PRO A 32 10.55 13.23 -21.24
C PRO A 32 10.18 13.27 -22.73
N LEU A 33 8.98 13.78 -23.01
CA LEU A 33 8.53 14.02 -24.38
C LEU A 33 9.03 15.40 -24.82
N THR A 34 9.65 15.45 -26.01
CA THR A 34 9.96 16.73 -26.65
C THR A 34 8.70 17.57 -26.76
N PRO A 35 8.73 18.87 -26.41
CA PRO A 35 7.58 19.74 -26.52
C PRO A 35 6.93 19.68 -27.91
N THR A 36 5.61 19.57 -27.96
CA THR A 36 4.79 19.71 -29.17
C THR A 36 4.67 21.17 -29.63
N GLN A 37 5.68 22.00 -29.33
CA GLN A 37 5.71 23.34 -29.88
C GLN A 37 5.76 23.21 -31.40
N LYS A 38 4.81 23.87 -32.07
CA LYS A 38 4.80 23.99 -33.53
C LYS A 38 6.08 24.70 -33.92
N ARG A 39 7.14 23.95 -34.22
CA ARG A 39 8.30 24.49 -34.93
C ARG A 39 7.71 25.05 -36.22
N LYS A 40 7.70 26.38 -36.34
CA LYS A 40 7.24 27.03 -37.57
C LYS A 40 8.25 26.70 -38.64
N HIS A 41 7.93 25.72 -39.47
CA HIS A 41 8.75 25.36 -40.62
C HIS A 41 8.39 26.33 -41.75
N VAL A 42 8.94 27.54 -41.70
CA VAL A 42 8.70 28.62 -42.69
C VAL A 42 8.94 28.13 -44.14
N LEU A 43 9.78 27.11 -44.32
CA LEU A 43 10.07 26.49 -45.61
C LEU A 43 8.94 25.59 -46.15
N LEU A 44 8.05 25.08 -45.29
CA LEU A 44 6.89 24.29 -45.70
C LEU A 44 5.71 25.16 -46.15
N ASP A 45 5.71 26.43 -45.77
CA ASP A 45 4.68 27.39 -46.19
C ASP A 45 4.98 27.96 -47.60
N LYS A 46 6.15 27.64 -48.18
CA LYS A 46 6.53 28.06 -49.53
C LYS A 46 5.94 27.12 -50.58
N GLU A 47 5.45 27.70 -51.65
CA GLU A 47 4.96 26.96 -52.81
C GLU A 47 6.13 26.21 -53.48
N PRO A 48 6.01 24.89 -53.72
CA PRO A 48 7.09 24.09 -54.30
C PRO A 48 7.29 24.46 -55.78
N GLU A 49 8.54 24.64 -56.19
CA GLU A 49 8.88 25.01 -57.57
C GLU A 49 8.93 23.77 -58.48
N ASN A 50 9.19 22.60 -57.90
CA ASN A 50 9.34 21.34 -58.63
C ASN A 50 8.42 20.23 -58.10
N LYS A 51 8.00 19.32 -58.98
CA LYS A 51 7.26 18.08 -58.64
C LYS A 51 7.96 17.27 -57.54
N LYS A 52 9.29 17.22 -57.55
CA LYS A 52 10.07 16.53 -56.51
C LYS A 52 9.91 17.17 -55.15
N GLU A 53 9.96 18.51 -55.08
CA GLU A 53 9.79 19.26 -53.83
C GLU A 53 8.39 19.08 -53.28
N HIS A 54 7.37 19.14 -54.14
CA HIS A 54 5.99 18.85 -53.75
C HIS A 54 5.85 17.43 -53.15
N ALA A 55 6.48 16.42 -53.77
CA ALA A 55 6.48 15.06 -53.23
C ALA A 55 7.16 14.96 -51.85
N TYR A 56 8.29 15.67 -51.65
CA TYR A 56 8.98 15.73 -50.37
C TYR A 56 8.17 16.45 -49.29
N GLN A 57 7.57 17.60 -49.61
CA GLN A 57 6.69 18.33 -48.70
C GLN A 57 5.51 17.45 -48.26
N LEU A 58 4.86 16.75 -49.20
CA LEU A 58 3.77 15.83 -48.90
C LEU A 58 4.22 14.68 -47.98
N ALA A 59 5.38 14.07 -48.26
CA ALA A 59 5.93 13.02 -47.43
C ALA A 59 6.26 13.51 -46.01
N LEU A 60 6.82 14.72 -45.89
CA LEU A 60 7.14 15.34 -44.61
C LEU A 60 5.89 15.66 -43.79
N HIS A 61 4.86 16.24 -44.42
CA HIS A 61 3.56 16.48 -43.77
C HIS A 61 2.95 15.18 -43.24
N LYS A 62 2.94 14.12 -44.05
CA LYS A 62 2.46 12.79 -43.62
C LYS A 62 3.26 12.25 -42.44
N SER A 63 4.58 12.42 -42.44
CA SER A 63 5.45 12.01 -41.32
C SER A 63 5.10 12.78 -40.04
N TYR A 64 4.96 14.10 -40.11
CA TYR A 64 4.61 14.92 -38.96
C TYR A 64 3.22 14.62 -38.41
N SER A 65 2.22 14.38 -39.27
CA SER A 65 0.89 13.97 -38.82
C SER A 65 0.95 12.64 -38.05
N ARG A 66 1.74 11.66 -38.54
CA ARG A 66 1.94 10.38 -37.85
C ARG A 66 2.66 10.57 -36.51
N GLU A 67 3.74 11.34 -36.50
CA GLU A 67 4.49 11.60 -35.27
C GLU A 67 3.63 12.31 -34.22
N ALA A 68 2.83 13.29 -34.64
CA ALA A 68 1.90 13.99 -33.76
C ALA A 68 0.85 13.05 -33.15
N GLN A 69 0.31 12.12 -33.95
CA GLN A 69 -0.62 11.10 -33.47
C GLN A 69 0.05 10.11 -32.51
N CYS A 70 1.25 9.62 -32.83
CA CYS A 70 1.99 8.73 -31.93
C CYS A 70 2.31 9.43 -30.60
N LYS A 71 2.73 10.70 -30.65
CA LYS A 71 2.98 11.51 -29.46
C LYS A 71 1.72 11.73 -28.62
N SER A 72 0.57 11.99 -29.24
CA SER A 72 -0.68 12.18 -28.50
C SER A 72 -1.12 10.89 -27.79
N VAL A 73 -0.99 9.74 -28.45
CA VAL A 73 -1.31 8.44 -27.86
C VAL A 73 -0.35 8.14 -26.70
N LEU A 74 0.95 8.34 -26.89
CA LEU A 74 1.96 8.12 -25.86
C LEU A 74 1.73 9.02 -24.65
N PHE A 75 1.38 10.29 -24.87
CA PHE A 75 1.02 11.21 -23.79
C PHE A 75 -0.19 10.73 -22.99
N GLY A 76 -1.21 10.22 -23.68
CA GLY A 76 -2.37 9.59 -23.03
C GLY A 76 -1.96 8.40 -22.17
N MET A 77 -1.16 7.48 -22.71
CA MET A 77 -0.68 6.31 -21.98
C MET A 77 0.16 6.69 -20.76
N GLN A 78 1.14 7.59 -20.91
CA GLN A 78 1.96 8.07 -19.79
C GLN A 78 1.10 8.72 -18.70
N SER A 79 0.14 9.55 -19.10
CA SER A 79 -0.77 10.22 -18.15
C SER A 79 -1.61 9.20 -17.38
N THR A 80 -2.17 8.19 -18.05
CA THR A 80 -2.95 7.13 -17.40
C THR A 80 -2.10 6.35 -16.40
N VAL A 81 -0.86 5.98 -16.75
CA VAL A 81 0.03 5.24 -15.84
C VAL A 81 0.40 6.07 -14.60
N VAL A 82 0.68 7.37 -14.78
CA VAL A 82 0.96 8.27 -13.65
C VAL A 82 -0.26 8.39 -12.73
N LEU A 83 -1.45 8.57 -13.28
CA LEU A 83 -2.69 8.64 -12.48
C LEU A 83 -2.98 7.33 -11.75
N GLN A 84 -2.75 6.19 -12.39
CA GLN A 84 -2.90 4.88 -11.77
C GLN A 84 -1.90 4.68 -10.62
N SER A 85 -0.64 5.10 -10.80
CA SER A 85 0.38 5.06 -9.73
C SER A 85 -0.10 5.83 -8.51
N VAL A 86 -0.54 7.08 -8.69
CA VAL A 86 -1.03 7.93 -7.60
C VAL A 86 -2.25 7.32 -6.91
N TYR A 87 -3.14 6.69 -7.67
CA TYR A 87 -4.28 5.99 -7.10
C TYR A 87 -3.87 4.77 -6.25
N CYS A 88 -2.96 3.95 -6.77
CA CYS A 88 -2.42 2.79 -6.05
C CYS A 88 -1.69 3.22 -4.78
N ASP A 89 -0.92 4.31 -4.80
CA ASP A 89 -0.25 4.85 -3.62
C ASP A 89 -1.28 5.20 -2.53
N ARG A 90 -2.34 5.93 -2.88
CA ARG A 90 -3.43 6.25 -1.94
C ARG A 90 -4.12 5.00 -1.39
N LEU A 91 -4.37 4.01 -2.23
CA LEU A 91 -4.99 2.75 -1.80
C LEU A 91 -4.07 2.00 -0.82
N SER A 92 -2.76 1.99 -1.07
CA SER A 92 -1.78 1.35 -0.19
C SER A 92 -1.72 2.03 1.18
N GLU A 93 -1.81 3.37 1.23
CA GLU A 93 -1.88 4.13 2.48
C GLU A 93 -3.17 3.80 3.27
N GLN A 94 -4.31 3.71 2.59
CA GLN A 94 -5.57 3.32 3.22
C GLN A 94 -5.51 1.90 3.78
N LEU A 95 -4.95 0.95 3.03
CA LEU A 95 -4.72 -0.41 3.50
C LEU A 95 -3.78 -0.43 4.70
N ALA A 96 -2.69 0.35 4.68
CA ALA A 96 -1.76 0.43 5.80
C ALA A 96 -2.45 0.93 7.07
N ALA A 97 -3.26 1.98 6.96
CA ALA A 97 -4.03 2.53 8.08
C ALA A 97 -5.08 1.53 8.60
N GLN A 98 -5.76 0.83 7.71
CA GLN A 98 -6.72 -0.22 8.08
C GLN A 98 -6.01 -1.37 8.80
N GLU A 99 -4.92 -1.88 8.25
CA GLU A 99 -4.10 -2.94 8.83
C GLU A 99 -3.54 -2.53 10.20
N GLU A 100 -3.14 -1.26 10.37
CA GLU A 100 -2.71 -0.73 11.66
C GLU A 100 -3.85 -0.65 12.67
N SER A 101 -5.03 -0.19 12.25
CA SER A 101 -6.21 -0.13 13.12
C SER A 101 -6.68 -1.53 13.58
N GLN A 102 -6.52 -2.53 12.72
CA GLN A 102 -6.87 -3.93 13.00
C GLN A 102 -5.81 -4.65 13.87
N LYS A 103 -4.57 -4.15 13.91
CA LYS A 103 -3.55 -4.68 14.82
C LYS A 103 -4.00 -4.40 16.25
N LYS A 104 -4.36 -5.46 16.97
CA LYS A 104 -4.62 -5.38 18.41
C LYS A 104 -3.43 -4.69 19.07
N LYS A 105 -3.67 -3.55 19.73
CA LYS A 105 -2.67 -2.94 20.62
C LYS A 105 -2.26 -4.04 21.59
N LYS A 106 -0.97 -4.37 21.64
CA LYS A 106 -0.48 -5.37 22.59
C LYS A 106 -0.81 -4.86 24.00
N LYS A 107 -1.82 -5.46 24.64
CA LYS A 107 -2.11 -5.26 26.05
C LYS A 107 -0.81 -5.51 26.80
N GLY A 108 -0.34 -4.51 27.56
CA GLY A 108 0.91 -4.61 28.31
C GLY A 108 2.09 -3.78 27.78
N GLN A 109 1.93 -3.03 26.68
CA GLN A 109 3.02 -2.19 26.17
C GLN A 109 2.84 -0.73 26.60
N LEU A 110 3.71 -0.27 27.52
CA LEU A 110 3.77 1.10 28.04
C LEU A 110 3.89 2.17 26.93
N ASN A 111 4.58 1.82 25.84
CA ASN A 111 4.73 2.63 24.64
C ASN A 111 4.22 1.84 23.41
N GLY A 112 2.89 1.80 23.22
CA GLY A 112 2.27 1.13 22.07
C GLY A 112 2.66 1.74 20.71
N ASP A 113 3.04 3.02 20.69
CA ASP A 113 3.30 3.80 19.46
C ASP A 113 4.71 3.57 18.88
N ARG A 114 5.56 2.77 19.52
CA ARG A 114 6.98 2.47 19.13
C ARG A 114 7.92 3.67 18.94
N LEU A 115 7.45 4.91 19.15
CA LEU A 115 8.27 6.11 19.09
C LEU A 115 9.11 6.26 20.38
N PRO A 116 10.41 6.58 20.27
CA PRO A 116 11.23 6.91 21.42
C PRO A 116 10.71 8.20 22.07
N ARG A 117 10.30 8.10 23.35
CA ARG A 117 9.87 9.25 24.14
C ARG A 117 10.89 9.49 25.26
N LEU A 118 11.12 10.76 25.58
CA LEU A 118 11.94 11.15 26.71
C LEU A 118 11.26 10.69 28.01
N LEU A 119 11.90 9.74 28.70
CA LEU A 119 11.37 9.02 29.86
C LEU A 119 11.35 9.85 31.16
N THR A 120 11.80 11.10 31.09
CA THR A 120 11.98 11.98 32.26
C THR A 120 10.69 12.70 32.69
N SER A 121 9.63 12.63 31.88
CA SER A 121 8.38 13.33 32.21
C SER A 121 7.59 12.58 33.30
N ASN A 122 7.03 13.30 34.28
CA ASN A 122 6.08 12.75 35.27
C ASN A 122 4.91 11.99 34.63
N LYS A 123 4.56 12.33 33.38
CA LYS A 123 3.54 11.63 32.60
C LYS A 123 3.92 10.17 32.32
N PHE A 124 5.20 9.86 32.13
CA PHE A 124 5.67 8.48 31.95
C PHE A 124 5.59 7.70 33.27
N TYR A 125 6.07 8.30 34.37
CA TYR A 125 5.98 7.68 35.69
C TYR A 125 4.54 7.29 36.06
N ASN A 126 3.58 8.19 35.88
CA ASN A 126 2.17 7.90 36.15
C ASN A 126 1.64 6.72 35.32
N ARG A 127 2.04 6.63 34.04
CA ARG A 127 1.65 5.49 33.18
C ARG A 127 2.25 4.18 33.65
N VAL A 128 3.49 4.17 34.13
CA VAL A 128 4.13 2.96 34.70
C VAL A 128 3.38 2.49 35.94
N VAL A 129 3.01 3.43 36.82
CA VAL A 129 2.24 3.13 38.03
C VAL A 129 0.85 2.56 37.68
N GLU A 130 0.13 3.16 36.73
CA GLU A 130 -1.16 2.63 36.26
C GLU A 130 -1.01 1.25 35.62
N HIS A 131 0.02 1.04 34.81
CA HIS A 131 0.30 -0.24 34.19
C HIS A 131 0.56 -1.34 35.22
N GLN A 132 1.34 -1.04 36.26
CA GLN A 132 1.64 -1.98 37.34
C GLN A 132 0.38 -2.35 38.14
N LYS A 133 -0.45 -1.36 38.50
CA LYS A 133 -1.74 -1.58 39.17
C LYS A 133 -2.68 -2.46 38.33
N ASN A 134 -2.72 -2.22 37.02
CA ASN A 134 -3.55 -3.02 36.12
C ASN A 134 -3.05 -4.46 36.00
N LEU A 135 -1.73 -4.69 35.98
CA LEU A 135 -1.17 -6.05 36.01
C LEU A 135 -1.51 -6.80 37.30
N GLU A 136 -1.45 -6.13 38.44
CA GLU A 136 -1.80 -6.70 39.75
C GLU A 136 -3.30 -7.03 39.83
N ALA A 137 -4.15 -6.13 39.32
CA ALA A 137 -5.59 -6.38 39.21
C ALA A 137 -5.90 -7.54 38.26
N GLU A 138 -5.23 -7.64 37.10
CA GLU A 138 -5.42 -8.75 36.16
C GLU A 138 -4.99 -10.09 36.76
N LYS A 139 -3.87 -10.13 37.51
CA LYS A 139 -3.42 -11.35 38.22
C LYS A 139 -4.43 -11.81 39.26
N THR A 140 -4.93 -10.91 40.10
CA THR A 140 -5.91 -11.25 41.13
C THR A 140 -7.24 -11.73 40.54
N VAL A 141 -7.70 -11.12 39.44
CA VAL A 141 -8.88 -11.61 38.70
C VAL A 141 -8.62 -13.00 38.11
N GLN A 142 -7.45 -13.23 37.52
CA GLN A 142 -7.10 -14.51 36.92
C GLN A 142 -7.04 -15.65 37.96
N GLU A 143 -6.44 -15.38 39.12
CA GLU A 143 -6.37 -16.33 40.24
C GLU A 143 -7.77 -16.66 40.79
N ASN A 144 -8.64 -15.66 40.96
CA ASN A 144 -10.02 -15.87 41.39
C ASN A 144 -10.81 -16.70 40.36
N CYS A 145 -10.66 -16.43 39.06
CA CYS A 145 -11.30 -17.23 38.01
C CYS A 145 -10.75 -18.66 37.91
N GLN A 146 -9.50 -18.90 38.30
CA GLN A 146 -8.94 -20.25 38.39
C GLN A 146 -9.53 -20.99 39.59
N ARG A 147 -9.59 -20.35 40.75
CA ARG A 147 -10.19 -20.92 41.97
C ARG A 147 -11.65 -21.30 41.76
N GLN A 148 -12.44 -20.40 41.17
CA GLN A 148 -13.85 -20.66 40.88
C GLN A 148 -14.04 -21.82 39.90
N ARG A 149 -13.15 -21.98 38.91
CA ARG A 149 -13.18 -23.14 38.01
C ARG A 149 -12.82 -24.45 38.71
N GLN A 150 -11.86 -24.42 39.64
CA GLN A 150 -11.50 -25.58 40.46
C GLN A 150 -12.67 -26.01 41.33
N GLU A 151 -13.27 -25.08 42.07
CA GLU A 151 -14.46 -25.33 42.91
C GLU A 151 -15.63 -25.89 42.11
N GLN A 152 -15.90 -25.34 40.91
CA GLN A 152 -16.92 -25.88 40.00
C GLN A 152 -16.58 -27.28 39.52
N SER A 153 -15.31 -27.56 39.21
CA SER A 153 -14.89 -28.89 38.77
C SER A 153 -14.97 -29.95 39.87
N GLU A 154 -14.64 -29.58 41.11
CA GLU A 154 -14.74 -30.46 42.28
C GLU A 154 -16.21 -30.77 42.60
N MET A 155 -17.07 -29.75 42.60
CA MET A 155 -18.51 -29.94 42.75
C MET A 155 -19.05 -30.87 41.66
N MET A 156 -18.75 -30.61 40.39
CA MET A 156 -19.20 -31.48 39.29
C MET A 156 -18.69 -32.92 39.38
N ALA A 157 -17.50 -33.15 39.94
CA ALA A 157 -16.97 -34.50 40.18
C ALA A 157 -17.79 -35.24 41.27
N THR A 158 -18.09 -34.58 42.38
CA THR A 158 -18.93 -35.16 43.45
C THR A 158 -20.34 -35.49 42.99
N TRP A 159 -20.94 -34.66 42.11
CA TRP A 159 -22.25 -34.95 41.52
C TRP A 159 -22.23 -36.19 40.61
N LYS A 160 -21.17 -36.37 39.81
CA LYS A 160 -21.02 -37.55 38.95
C LYS A 160 -20.84 -38.85 39.73
N GLU A 161 -20.07 -38.83 40.81
CA GLU A 161 -19.89 -40.00 41.68
C GLU A 161 -21.20 -40.40 42.39
N ALA A 162 -22.08 -39.44 42.67
CA ALA A 162 -23.40 -39.70 43.24
C ALA A 162 -24.45 -40.20 42.24
N GLU A 163 -24.26 -40.00 40.93
CA GLU A 163 -25.13 -40.53 39.86
C GLU A 163 -24.75 -41.95 39.42
N GLU A 164 -23.54 -42.42 39.71
CA GLU A 164 -23.08 -43.79 39.38
C GLU A 164 -23.37 -44.84 40.49
N VAL A 165 -24.10 -44.46 41.55
CA VAL A 165 -24.59 -45.35 42.63
C VAL A 165 -26.10 -45.58 42.48
#